data_AF-A0A233HVL7-F1
#
_entry.id   AF-A0A233HVL7-F1
#
_cell.length_a   1.000
_cell.length_b   1.000
_cell.length_c   1.000
_cell.angle_alpha   90.00
_cell.angle_beta   90.00
_cell.angle_gamma   90.00
#
_symmetry.space_group_name_H-M   'P 1'
#
loop_
_entity.id
_entity.type
_entity.pdbx_description
1 polymer ?
#
loop_
_entity_poly.entity_id
_entity_poly.type
_entity_poly.pdbx_seq_one_letter_code
_entity_poly.pdbx_strand_id
1 'polypeptide(L)' 'MITGGYTLDLICDCEKCKVSTYSHEIKTGEFTGENYAECARIAKNNGWKLSRDRLYCSAPGHSKFERDD' A
#
# COMPACT_ATOMS: atom_id res chain seq x y z
N MET A 1 -17.88 -19.39 -12.09
CA MET A 1 -17.31 -19.52 -10.74
C MET A 1 -17.06 -18.12 -10.21
N ILE A 2 -17.88 -17.64 -9.28
CA ILE A 2 -17.58 -16.40 -8.54
C ILE A 2 -16.86 -16.85 -7.27
N THR A 3 -15.55 -16.71 -7.24
CA THR A 3 -14.78 -16.87 -6.00
C THR A 3 -14.93 -15.59 -5.20
N GLY A 4 -15.56 -15.67 -4.03
CA GLY A 4 -15.68 -14.53 -3.12
C GLY A 4 -14.35 -14.29 -2.42
N GLY A 5 -13.50 -13.48 -3.03
CA GLY A 5 -12.21 -13.07 -2.47
C GLY A 5 -12.26 -11.67 -1.88
N TYR A 6 -11.42 -11.42 -0.88
CA TYR A 6 -11.11 -10.08 -0.40
C TYR A 6 -9.98 -9.49 -1.24
N THR A 7 -10.24 -8.41 -1.96
CA THR A 7 -9.22 -7.66 -2.71
C THR A 7 -8.82 -6.43 -1.92
N LEU A 8 -7.52 -6.26 -1.68
CA LEU A 8 -6.93 -5.11 -1.04
C LEU A 8 -6.15 -4.32 -2.08
N ASP A 9 -6.66 -3.16 -2.45
CA ASP A 9 -5.94 -2.18 -3.27
C ASP A 9 -5.14 -1.24 -2.36
N LEU A 10 -3.85 -1.11 -2.62
CA LEU A 10 -2.95 -0.23 -1.88
C LEU A 10 -2.41 0.85 -2.79
N ILE A 11 -2.51 2.09 -2.34
CA ILE A 11 -2.01 3.28 -3.04
C ILE A 11 -0.95 3.93 -2.17
N CYS A 12 0.26 4.09 -2.70
CA CYS A 12 1.37 4.66 -1.94
C CYS A 12 1.11 6.12 -1.54
N ASP A 13 0.99 6.40 -0.23
CA ASP A 13 0.83 7.74 0.35
C ASP A 13 2.18 8.37 0.76
N CYS A 14 3.25 8.05 0.04
CA CYS A 14 4.57 8.66 0.31
C CYS A 14 4.57 10.15 -0.04
N GLU A 15 5.39 11.00 0.60
CA GLU A 15 5.45 12.44 0.28
C GLU A 15 5.75 12.72 -1.19
N LYS A 16 6.69 11.96 -1.78
CA LYS A 16 6.99 12.04 -3.22
C LYS A 16 5.77 11.73 -4.09
N CYS A 17 4.93 10.80 -3.64
CA CYS A 17 3.73 10.33 -4.32
C CYS A 17 2.57 11.32 -4.13
N LYS A 18 2.51 11.97 -2.96
CA LYS A 18 1.45 12.89 -2.56
C LYS A 18 1.61 14.28 -3.16
N VAL A 19 2.86 14.77 -3.21
CA VAL A 19 3.21 16.06 -3.81
C VAL A 19 3.02 16.03 -5.33
N SER A 20 3.26 14.88 -5.97
CA SER A 20 3.06 14.70 -7.40
C SER A 20 1.63 14.23 -7.72
N THR A 21 0.63 15.03 -7.36
CA THR A 21 -0.79 14.75 -7.68
C THR A 21 -1.06 14.62 -9.20
N TYR A 22 -0.11 15.03 -10.05
CA TYR A 22 -0.28 15.09 -11.51
C TYR A 22 0.61 14.14 -12.33
N SER A 23 1.56 13.42 -11.73
CA SER A 23 2.57 12.70 -12.52
C SER A 23 2.56 11.22 -12.19
N HIS A 24 2.03 10.43 -13.14
CA HIS A 24 2.32 9.05 -13.59
C HIS A 24 3.11 8.01 -12.75
N GLU A 25 3.52 8.29 -11.52
CA GLU A 25 4.44 7.47 -10.71
C GLU A 25 3.84 7.06 -9.35
N ILE A 26 2.53 7.24 -9.17
CA ILE A 26 1.83 6.70 -8.00
C ILE A 26 1.92 5.17 -8.08
N LYS A 27 2.69 4.58 -7.16
CA LYS A 27 2.79 3.13 -7.03
C LYS A 27 1.49 2.61 -6.41
N THR A 28 0.80 1.77 -7.16
CA THR A 28 -0.33 0.98 -6.66
C THR A 28 0.06 -0.49 -6.53
N GLY A 29 -0.66 -1.23 -5.69
CA GLY A 29 -0.46 -2.65 -5.47
C GLY A 29 -1.77 -3.31 -5.13
N GLU A 30 -2.18 -4.27 -5.95
CA GLU A 30 -3.39 -5.05 -5.74
C GLU A 30 -3.04 -6.40 -5.11
N PHE A 31 -3.71 -6.75 -4.02
CA PHE A 31 -3.50 -7.99 -3.28
C PHE A 31 -4.82 -8.70 -3.01
N THR A 32 -5.01 -9.87 -3.60
CA THR A 32 -6.17 -10.73 -3.38
C THR A 32 -5.89 -11.81 -2.34
N GLY A 33 -6.84 -12.06 -1.45
CA GLY A 33 -6.77 -13.11 -0.44
C GLY A 33 -8.15 -13.43 0.14
N GLU A 34 -8.21 -14.28 1.15
CA GLU A 34 -9.48 -14.61 1.81
C GLU A 34 -9.91 -13.56 2.83
N ASN A 35 -8.96 -12.84 3.43
CA ASN A 35 -9.20 -11.85 4.47
C ASN A 35 -8.17 -10.72 4.40
N TYR A 36 -8.48 -9.55 4.99
CA TYR A 36 -7.55 -8.41 5.10
C TYR A 36 -6.18 -8.81 5.69
N ALA A 37 -6.16 -9.67 6.72
CA ALA A 37 -4.91 -10.09 7.36
C ALA A 37 -3.96 -10.81 6.39
N GLU A 38 -4.51 -11.65 5.51
CA GLU A 38 -3.75 -12.35 4.47
C GLU A 38 -3.27 -11.36 3.42
N CYS A 39 -4.13 -10.48 2.90
CA CYS A 39 -3.72 -9.44 1.95
C CYS A 39 -2.63 -8.53 2.53
N ALA A 40 -2.78 -8.09 3.78
CA ALA A 40 -1.80 -7.25 4.46
C ALA A 40 -0.46 -7.99 4.68
N ARG A 41 -0.51 -9.30 4.93
CA ARG A 41 0.68 -10.14 5.04
C ARG A 41 1.38 -10.32 3.70
N ILE A 42 0.63 -10.57 2.62
CA ILE A 42 1.16 -10.64 1.25
C ILE A 42 1.77 -9.29 0.86
N ALA A 43 1.08 -8.18 1.13
CA ALA A 43 1.59 -6.83 0.87
C ALA A 43 2.91 -6.57 1.61
N LYS A 44 2.96 -6.87 2.92
CA LYS A 44 4.20 -6.75 3.71
C LYS A 44 5.32 -7.64 3.18
N ASN A 45 5.02 -8.85 2.73
CA ASN A 45 6.00 -9.75 2.13
C ASN A 45 6.53 -9.22 0.79
N ASN A 46 5.70 -8.50 0.04
CA ASN A 46 6.09 -7.75 -1.15
C ASN A 46 6.81 -6.43 -0.82
N GLY A 47 7.11 -6.17 0.46
CA GLY A 47 7.84 -4.99 0.92
C GLY A 47 6.98 -3.74 1.12
N TRP A 48 5.65 -3.84 1.04
CA TRP A 48 4.75 -2.73 1.36
C TRP A 48 4.73 -2.46 2.86
N LYS A 49 4.79 -1.18 3.22
CA LYS A 49 4.65 -0.74 4.60
C LYS A 49 3.24 -0.23 4.84
N LEU A 50 2.49 -0.93 5.69
CA LEU A 50 1.16 -0.52 6.14
C LEU A 50 1.26 0.11 7.52
N SER A 51 0.64 1.28 7.72
CA SER A 51 0.53 1.91 9.04
C SER A 51 -0.40 1.13 9.97
N ARG A 52 -0.18 1.28 11.27
CA ARG A 52 -1.01 0.62 12.30
C ARG A 52 -2.46 1.11 12.25
N ASP A 53 -2.66 2.37 11.91
CA ASP A 53 -3.97 3.01 11.73
C ASP A 53 -4.68 2.59 10.45
N ARG A 54 -4.03 1.82 9.56
CA ARG A 54 -4.56 1.34 8.26
C ARG A 54 -4.95 2.44 7.28
N LEU A 55 -4.73 3.71 7.62
CA LEU A 55 -5.01 4.87 6.79
C LEU A 55 -3.88 5.20 5.80
N TYR A 56 -2.68 4.66 6.04
CA TYR A 56 -1.49 4.99 5.26
C TYR A 56 -0.75 3.73 4.84
N CYS A 57 -0.32 3.70 3.59
CA CYS A 57 0.57 2.67 3.09
C CYS A 57 1.66 3.26 2.20
N SER A 58 2.80 2.60 2.14
CA SER A 58 3.95 3.00 1.33
C SER A 58 4.45 1.80 0.54
N ALA A 59 4.71 2.04 -0.75
CA ALA A 59 5.26 1.05 -1.65
C ALA A 59 6.67 0.61 -1.21
N PRO A 60 7.10 -0.61 -1.60
CA PRO A 60 8.46 -1.07 -1.36
C PRO A 60 9.48 -0.09 -1.94
N GLY A 61 10.49 0.25 -1.15
CA GLY A 61 11.53 1.23 -1.55
C GLY A 61 11.12 2.70 -1.40
N HIS A 62 9.87 2.99 -1.00
CA HIS A 62 9.46 4.34 -0.64
C HIS A 62 9.66 4.52 0.86
N SER A 63 10.58 5.41 1.24
CA SER A 63 10.79 5.76 2.65
C SER A 63 9.52 6.41 3.18
N LYS A 64 9.03 5.84 4.29
CA LYS A 64 7.97 6.43 5.10
C LYS A 64 8.44 7.83 5.49
N PHE A 65 7.59 8.82 5.23
CA PHE A 65 7.62 10.19 5.75
C PHE A 65 8.74 10.32 6.80
N GLU A 66 9.92 10.80 6.39
CA GLU A 66 10.87 11.25 7.39
C GLU A 66 10.19 12.47 7.97
N ARG A 67 9.59 12.30 9.15
CA ARG A 67 9.19 13.44 9.94
C ARG A 67 10.52 14.04 10.38
N ASP A 68 11.06 14.95 9.58
CA ASP A 68 12.17 15.83 9.94
C ASP A 68 11.85 16.35 11.36
N ASP A 69 12.67 15.94 12.33
CA ASP A 69 12.75 16.53 13.66
C ASP A 69 13.90 17.54 13.65
#